data_AF-A0A6L9MLL9-F1
#
_entry.id   AF-A0A6L9MLL9-F1
#
_cell.length_a   1.000
_cell.length_b   1.000
_cell.length_c   1.000
_cell.angle_alpha   90.00
_cell.angle_beta   90.00
_cell.angle_gamma   90.00
#
_symmetry.space_group_name_H-M   'P 1'
#
loop_
_entity.id
_entity.type
_entity.pdbx_description
1 polymer ?
#
loop_
_entity_poly.entity_id
_entity_poly.type
_entity_poly.pdbx_seq_one_letter_code
_entity_poly.pdbx_strand_id
1 'polypeptide(L)'
;MVEFPLEYRGEGDKAARLVLVGFPSATELKFRISLCYNAAICRLDYTDETHPNTRRLPNDGLPAIVKGPHFHSWELNRRFFKGAPVAQRLELAEKFTVAGGFDSLLRWFCSRTNIEQPPSGHYIALPTRDTLL
;
A
#
# COMPACT_ATOMS: atom_id res chain seq x y z
N MET A 1 -9.39 -3.41 9.74
CA MET A 1 -8.69 -2.28 9.08
C MET A 1 -8.22 -1.36 10.18
N VAL A 2 -7.00 -0.85 10.09
CA VAL A 2 -6.43 0.11 11.04
C VAL A 2 -5.88 1.29 10.25
N GLU A 3 -6.10 2.50 10.74
CA GLU A 3 -5.62 3.74 10.13
C GLU A 3 -4.69 4.47 11.10
N PHE A 4 -3.57 4.97 10.60
CA PHE A 4 -2.63 5.78 11.34
C PHE A 4 -2.55 7.17 10.69
N PRO A 5 -2.73 8.27 11.44
CA PRO A 5 -2.51 9.60 10.90
C PRO A 5 -1.04 9.77 10.52
N LEU A 6 -0.77 10.56 9.49
CA LEU A 6 0.59 10.93 9.12
C LEU A 6 0.85 12.39 9.47
N GLU A 7 2.03 12.64 10.02
CA GLU A 7 2.52 13.97 10.33
C GLU A 7 3.57 14.37 9.30
N TYR A 8 3.54 15.64 8.89
CA TYR A 8 4.58 16.26 8.09
C TYR A 8 5.20 17.39 8.90
N ARG A 9 6.48 17.25 9.25
CA ARG A 9 7.21 18.22 10.10
C ARG A 9 6.54 18.49 11.46
N GLY A 10 5.91 17.47 12.05
CA GLY A 10 5.21 17.58 13.34
C GLY A 10 3.82 18.20 13.25
N GLU A 11 3.34 18.52 12.05
CA GLU A 11 1.95 18.94 11.82
C GLU A 11 1.15 17.76 11.26
N GLY A 12 0.07 17.38 11.95
CA GLY A 12 -0.85 16.36 11.46
C GLY A 12 -1.69 16.86 10.29
N ASP A 13 -1.61 16.20 9.14
CA ASP A 13 -2.50 16.45 8.01
C ASP A 13 -3.66 15.45 8.04
N LYS A 14 -4.88 15.94 8.29
CA LYS A 14 -6.09 15.09 8.35
C LYS A 14 -6.38 14.36 7.03
N ALA A 15 -5.84 14.84 5.91
CA ALA A 15 -5.97 14.18 4.61
C ALA A 15 -4.99 13.02 4.44
N ALA A 16 -3.86 13.04 5.16
CA ALA A 16 -2.79 12.06 5.04
C ALA A 16 -2.92 10.93 6.07
N ARG A 17 -3.01 9.68 5.60
CA ARG A 17 -3.09 8.52 6.49
C ARG A 17 -2.44 7.29 5.90
N LEU A 18 -1.87 6.45 6.77
CA LEU A 18 -1.44 5.10 6.45
C LEU A 18 -2.57 4.12 6.82
N VAL A 19 -3.05 3.35 5.86
CA VAL A 19 -4.16 2.40 6.04
C VAL A 19 -3.66 0.97 5.89
N LEU A 20 -3.89 0.16 6.92
CA LEU A 20 -3.51 -1.25 6.98
C LEU A 20 -4.77 -2.13 6.96
N VAL A 21 -4.82 -3.06 6.01
CA VAL A 21 -5.93 -4.02 5.88
C VAL A 21 -5.35 -5.43 5.93
N GLY A 22 -5.61 -6.17 7.01
CA GLY A 22 -5.30 -7.59 7.10
C GLY A 22 -6.47 -8.46 6.66
N PHE A 23 -6.17 -9.65 6.12
CA PHE A 23 -7.16 -10.68 5.81
C PHE A 23 -6.93 -11.90 6.72
N PRO A 24 -7.31 -11.83 8.01
CA PRO A 24 -6.94 -12.84 9.00
C PRO A 24 -7.55 -14.23 8.75
N SER A 25 -8.61 -14.31 7.94
CA SER A 25 -9.24 -15.59 7.56
C SER A 25 -8.58 -16.26 6.34
N ALA A 26 -7.57 -15.63 5.73
CA ALA A 26 -6.85 -16.23 4.62
C ALA A 26 -5.92 -17.35 5.13
N THR A 27 -5.81 -18.43 4.35
CA THR A 27 -4.90 -19.56 4.65
C THR A 27 -3.43 -19.17 4.53
N GLU A 28 -3.13 -18.09 3.80
CA GLU A 28 -1.81 -17.53 3.59
C GLU A 28 -1.78 -16.08 4.05
N LEU A 29 -0.58 -15.56 4.32
CA LEU A 29 -0.38 -14.16 4.71
C LEU A 29 -0.90 -13.23 3.61
N LYS A 30 -2.01 -12.55 3.87
CA LYS A 30 -2.58 -11.55 2.96
C LYS A 30 -2.83 -10.24 3.69
N PHE A 31 -2.44 -9.14 3.07
CA PHE A 31 -2.70 -7.79 3.58
C PHE A 31 -2.56 -6.72 2.50
N ARG A 32 -3.01 -5.50 2.81
CA ARG A 32 -2.76 -4.29 2.03
C ARG A 32 -2.20 -3.19 2.91
N ILE A 33 -1.25 -2.43 2.36
CA ILE A 33 -0.69 -1.22 2.97
C ILE A 33 -0.95 -0.07 2.00
N SER A 34 -1.66 0.97 2.42
CA SER A 34 -1.97 2.13 1.58
C SER A 34 -1.49 3.42 2.22
N LEU A 35 -0.79 4.24 1.44
CA LEU A 35 -0.57 5.65 1.75
C LEU A 35 -1.68 6.44 1.07
N CYS A 36 -2.45 7.18 1.84
CA CYS A 36 -3.59 7.95 1.36
C CYS A 36 -3.36 9.45 1.55
N TYR A 37 -3.77 10.24 0.56
CA TYR A 37 -3.94 11.69 0.62
C TYR A 37 -5.28 12.06 -0.05
N ASN A 38 -6.36 12.14 0.74
CA ASN A 38 -7.77 12.12 0.31
C ASN A 38 -8.22 10.84 -0.43
N ALA A 39 -7.33 10.20 -1.20
CA ALA A 39 -7.46 8.88 -1.82
C ALA A 39 -6.12 8.14 -1.74
N ALA A 40 -6.10 6.84 -2.05
CA ALA A 40 -4.84 6.07 -2.08
C ALA A 40 -3.91 6.61 -3.18
N ILE A 41 -2.67 6.93 -2.81
CA ILE A 41 -1.62 7.42 -3.72
C ILE A 41 -0.49 6.41 -3.93
N CYS A 42 -0.22 5.57 -2.91
CA CYS A 42 0.61 4.37 -3.03
C CYS A 42 -0.09 3.20 -2.36
N ARG A 43 0.06 1.99 -2.88
CA ARG A 43 -0.49 0.79 -2.25
C ARG A 43 0.32 -0.46 -2.52
N LEU A 44 0.64 -1.22 -1.49
CA LEU A 44 1.11 -2.60 -1.61
C LEU A 44 -0.06 -3.54 -1.39
N ASP A 45 -0.38 -4.33 -2.41
CA ASP A 45 -1.35 -5.42 -2.34
C ASP A 45 -0.56 -6.73 -2.22
N TYR A 46 -0.43 -7.27 -1.01
CA TYR A 46 0.22 -8.56 -0.77
C TYR A 46 -0.87 -9.65 -0.74
N THR A 47 -1.42 -9.94 -1.91
CA THR A 47 -2.55 -10.86 -2.13
C THR A 47 -2.30 -11.72 -3.38
N ASP A 48 -3.22 -12.64 -3.69
CA ASP A 48 -3.26 -13.47 -4.91
C ASP A 48 -4.09 -12.83 -6.04
N GLU A 49 -4.46 -11.56 -5.90
CA GLU A 49 -5.31 -10.87 -6.85
C GLU A 49 -4.62 -10.68 -8.21
N THR A 50 -5.43 -10.57 -9.25
CA THR A 50 -4.98 -10.23 -10.60
C THR A 50 -5.32 -8.77 -10.89
N HIS A 51 -4.31 -8.00 -11.26
CA HIS A 51 -4.46 -6.58 -11.60
C HIS A 51 -4.15 -6.33 -13.09
N PRO A 52 -5.14 -5.91 -13.89
CA PRO A 52 -4.91 -5.51 -15.28
C PRO A 52 -4.40 -4.06 -15.35
N ASN A 53 -3.26 -3.85 -16.01
CA ASN A 53 -2.69 -2.53 -16.28
C ASN A 53 -3.32 -1.93 -17.56
N THR A 54 -4.62 -1.65 -17.52
CA THR A 54 -5.41 -1.25 -18.70
C THR A 54 -5.02 0.10 -19.29
N ARG A 55 -4.36 0.96 -18.50
CA ARG A 55 -3.92 2.31 -18.89
C ARG A 55 -2.40 2.46 -19.01
N ARG A 56 -1.68 1.35 -19.20
CA ARG A 56 -0.22 1.39 -19.41
C ARG A 56 0.11 2.05 -20.74
N LEU A 57 1.17 2.85 -20.76
CA LEU A 57 1.81 3.35 -21.96
C LEU A 57 2.90 2.37 -22.40
N PRO A 58 3.28 2.35 -23.69
CA PRO A 58 4.36 1.48 -24.18
C PRO A 58 5.67 1.60 -23.40
N ASN A 59 6.00 2.81 -22.92
CA ASN A 59 7.26 3.10 -22.23
C ASN A 59 7.21 2.87 -20.72
N ASP A 60 6.07 2.45 -20.15
CA ASP A 60 5.98 2.21 -18.69
C ASP A 60 6.77 0.95 -18.26
N GLY A 61 7.14 0.06 -19.19
CA GLY A 61 7.84 -1.18 -18.87
C GLY A 61 7.00 -2.20 -18.08
N LEU A 62 5.70 -1.97 -17.95
CA LEU A 62 4.79 -2.81 -17.16
C LEU A 62 4.18 -3.96 -17.98
N PRO A 63 3.99 -5.15 -17.38
CA PRO A 63 3.20 -6.20 -18.01
C PRO A 63 1.75 -5.75 -18.16
N ALA A 64 1.02 -6.34 -19.12
CA ALA A 64 -0.40 -6.04 -19.31
C ALA A 64 -1.26 -6.47 -18.10
N ILE A 65 -0.83 -7.53 -17.42
CA ILE A 65 -1.51 -8.10 -16.24
C ILE A 65 -0.43 -8.46 -15.22
N VAL A 66 -0.67 -8.09 -13.97
CA VAL A 66 0.11 -8.54 -12.80
C VAL A 66 -0.73 -9.55 -12.04
N LYS A 67 -0.10 -10.63 -11.56
CA LYS A 67 -0.75 -11.66 -10.72
C LYS A 67 0.02 -11.79 -9.42
N GLY A 68 -0.70 -11.96 -8.32
CA GLY A 68 -0.10 -12.08 -7.00
C GLY A 68 0.32 -10.73 -6.42
N PRO A 69 1.28 -10.71 -5.48
CA PRO A 69 1.70 -9.49 -4.83
C PRO A 69 2.16 -8.43 -5.82
N HIS A 70 1.66 -7.20 -5.63
CA HIS A 70 1.93 -6.10 -6.54
C HIS A 70 1.91 -4.75 -5.83
N PHE A 71 2.67 -3.81 -6.36
CA PHE A 71 2.82 -2.48 -5.80
C PHE A 71 2.30 -1.43 -6.78
N HIS A 72 1.50 -0.52 -6.27
CA HIS A 72 1.02 0.66 -6.98
C HIS A 72 1.81 1.85 -6.48
N SER A 73 2.82 2.27 -7.24
CA SER A 73 3.66 3.41 -6.89
C SER A 73 3.02 4.73 -7.30
N TRP A 74 3.33 5.80 -6.56
CA TRP A 74 2.89 7.15 -6.89
C TRP A 74 3.48 7.60 -8.22
N GLU A 75 4.72 7.24 -8.52
CA GLU A 75 5.42 7.61 -9.73
C GLU A 75 4.69 7.11 -11.00
N LEU A 76 4.12 5.90 -10.94
CA LEU A 76 3.30 5.34 -12.03
C LEU A 76 1.90 5.96 -12.07
N ASN A 77 1.29 6.20 -10.91
CA ASN A 77 -0.14 6.54 -10.82
C ASN A 77 -0.43 8.04 -10.71
N ARG A 78 0.57 8.89 -10.47
CA ARG A 78 0.40 10.36 -10.31
C ARG A 78 -0.32 11.02 -11.46
N ARG A 79 -0.17 10.48 -12.68
CA ARG A 79 -0.83 10.99 -13.90
C ARG A 79 -2.34 10.76 -13.93
N PHE A 80 -2.86 9.88 -13.09
CA PHE A 80 -4.29 9.60 -12.96
C PHE A 80 -4.91 10.29 -11.74
N PHE A 81 -4.08 10.84 -10.85
CA PHE A 81 -4.54 11.51 -9.66
C PHE A 81 -5.23 12.83 -10.01
N LYS A 82 -6.49 12.97 -9.58
CA LYS A 82 -7.31 14.16 -9.85
C LYS A 82 -7.69 14.96 -8.60
N GLY A 83 -7.10 14.64 -7.44
CA GLY A 83 -7.40 15.33 -6.17
C GLY A 83 -8.83 15.14 -5.64
N ALA A 84 -9.64 14.28 -6.27
CA ALA A 84 -11.02 14.03 -5.86
C ALA A 84 -11.09 12.92 -4.78
N PRO A 85 -12.03 13.02 -3.82
CA PRO A 85 -12.16 12.10 -2.68
C PRO A 85 -12.71 10.72 -3.03
N VAL A 86 -13.05 10.46 -4.30
CA VAL A 86 -13.48 9.13 -4.73
C VAL A 86 -12.26 8.24 -4.72
N ALA A 87 -12.32 7.13 -3.97
CA ALA A 87 -11.29 6.11 -3.89
C ALA A 87 -10.85 5.71 -5.31
N GLN A 88 -9.81 6.36 -5.82
CA GLN A 88 -9.33 6.09 -7.14
C GLN A 88 -8.74 4.69 -7.12
N ARG A 89 -9.26 3.84 -7.99
CA ARG A 89 -8.57 2.62 -8.35
C ARG A 89 -7.20 3.01 -8.88
N LEU A 90 -6.15 2.56 -8.22
CA LEU A 90 -4.80 2.70 -8.74
C LEU A 90 -4.72 1.86 -10.03
N GLU A 91 -4.40 2.54 -11.13
CA GLU A 91 -4.57 2.03 -12.49
C GLU A 91 -3.41 1.11 -12.87
N LEU A 92 -2.23 1.38 -12.33
CA LEU A 92 -0.99 0.70 -12.70
C LEU A 92 -0.32 0.08 -11.48
N ALA A 93 0.09 -1.17 -11.67
CA ALA A 93 0.88 -1.91 -10.70
C ALA A 93 2.13 -2.51 -11.34
N GLU A 94 3.19 -2.56 -10.54
CA GLU A 94 4.39 -3.34 -10.78
C GLU A 94 4.34 -4.65 -9.98
N LYS A 95 4.97 -5.70 -10.49
CA LYS A 95 5.07 -6.98 -9.78
C LYS A 95 5.92 -6.78 -8.53
N PHE A 96 5.42 -7.24 -7.39
CA PHE A 96 6.16 -7.22 -6.14
C PHE A 96 6.78 -8.60 -5.89
N THR A 97 8.11 -8.64 -5.73
CA THR A 97 8.87 -9.90 -5.62
C THR A 97 9.60 -10.05 -4.30
N VAL A 98 9.52 -9.06 -3.41
CA VAL A 98 10.16 -9.14 -2.10
C VAL A 98 9.32 -10.05 -1.22
N ALA A 99 9.94 -11.12 -0.73
CA ALA A 99 9.34 -12.00 0.27
C ALA A 99 9.60 -11.45 1.67
N GLY A 100 8.64 -11.62 2.57
CA GLY A 100 8.80 -11.20 3.96
C GLY A 100 7.53 -11.37 4.78
N GLY A 101 7.69 -11.22 6.09
CA GLY A 101 6.57 -11.05 7.01
C GLY A 101 6.03 -9.63 6.95
N PHE A 102 4.86 -9.41 7.55
CA PHE A 102 4.21 -8.10 7.53
C PHE A 102 5.11 -6.96 8.00
N ASP A 103 5.80 -7.08 9.14
CA ASP A 103 6.68 -6.03 9.68
C ASP A 103 7.79 -5.63 8.68
N SER A 104 8.47 -6.61 8.10
CA SER A 104 9.51 -6.37 7.09
C SER A 104 8.98 -5.66 5.85
N LEU A 105 7.77 -6.02 5.41
CA LEU A 105 7.14 -5.45 4.22
C LEU A 105 6.54 -4.06 4.50
N LEU A 106 6.08 -3.81 5.72
CA LEU A 106 5.70 -2.48 6.20
C LEU A 106 6.90 -1.54 6.25
N ARG A 107 8.03 -1.99 6.76
CA ARG A 107 9.28 -1.21 6.76
C ARG A 107 9.76 -0.93 5.34
N TRP A 108 9.70 -1.93 4.45
CA TRP A 108 9.96 -1.73 3.02
C TRP A 108 9.04 -0.65 2.44
N PHE A 109 7.74 -0.72 2.72
CA PHE A 109 6.77 0.25 2.23
C PHE A 109 7.09 1.66 2.73
N CYS A 110 7.32 1.83 4.04
CA CYS A 110 7.67 3.12 4.63
C CYS A 110 8.95 3.68 4.02
N SER A 111 9.98 2.85 3.82
CA SER A 111 11.21 3.27 3.12
C SER A 111 10.91 3.71 1.68
N ARG A 112 10.09 2.96 0.95
CA ARG A 112 9.74 3.24 -0.45
C ARG A 112 8.95 4.54 -0.60
N THR A 113 8.12 4.89 0.39
CA THR A 113 7.27 6.08 0.40
C THR A 113 7.82 7.22 1.25
N ASN A 114 9.07 7.14 1.72
CA ASN A 114 9.71 8.14 2.58
C ASN A 114 8.90 8.50 3.85
N ILE A 115 8.27 7.49 4.46
CA ILE A 115 7.63 7.59 5.77
C ILE A 115 8.67 7.17 6.81
N GLU A 116 8.78 7.94 7.89
CA GLU A 116 9.67 7.62 9.00
C GLU A 116 9.35 6.23 9.58
N GLN A 117 10.39 5.43 9.80
CA GLN A 117 10.22 4.08 10.30
C GLN A 117 10.11 4.08 11.84
N PRO A 118 9.33 3.15 12.41
CA PRO A 118 9.38 2.91 13.83
C PRO A 118 10.79 2.43 14.23
N PRO A 119 11.24 2.71 15.47
CA PRO A 119 12.56 2.29 15.95
C PRO A 119 12.87 0.81 15.70
N SER A 120 14.14 0.50 15.45
CA SER A 120 14.62 -0.87 15.28
C SER A 120 14.43 -1.65 16.59
N GLY A 121 13.43 -2.53 16.64
CA GLY A 121 13.02 -3.26 17.84
C GLY A 121 11.53 -3.16 18.15
N HIS A 122 10.82 -2.23 17.53
CA HIS A 122 9.37 -2.17 17.61
C HIS A 122 8.74 -3.11 16.58
N TYR A 123 8.13 -4.20 17.04
CA TYR A 123 7.43 -5.15 16.16
C TYR A 123 6.02 -4.64 15.86
N ILE A 124 5.67 -4.54 14.58
CA ILE A 124 4.30 -4.24 14.16
C ILE A 124 3.65 -5.53 13.68
N ALA A 125 2.68 -6.01 14.45
CA ALA A 125 1.86 -7.15 14.06
C ALA A 125 0.69 -6.70 13.18
N LEU A 126 0.26 -7.54 12.24
CA LEU A 126 -1.08 -7.39 11.67
C LEU A 126 -2.10 -7.56 12.79
N PRO A 127 -3.15 -6.72 12.83
CA PRO A 127 -4.29 -6.97 13.70
C PRO A 127 -4.87 -8.35 13.36
N THR A 128 -4.93 -9.21 14.37
CA THR A 128 -5.64 -10.49 14.32
C THR A 128 -7.12 -10.27 14.61
N ARG A 129 -7.96 -11.27 14.34
CA ARG A 129 -9.40 -11.21 14.63
C ARG A 129 -9.67 -10.86 16.11
N ASP A 130 -8.83 -11.35 17.00
CA ASP A 130 -9.00 -11.19 18.46
C ASP A 130 -8.55 -9.82 18.97
N THR A 131 -7.78 -9.08 18.16
CA THR A 131 -7.27 -7.73 18.49
C THR A 131 -8.07 -6.59 17.86
N LEU A 132 -9.22 -6.91 17.23
CA LEU A 132 -10.12 -5.94 16.60
C LEU A 132 -11.41 -5.70 17.43
N LEU A 133 -11.45 -6.19 18.67
CA LEU A 133 -12.54 -6.00 19.64
C LEU A 133 -12.22 -4.89 20.64
#